data_AF-A0A328F8B8-F1
#
_entry.id   AF-A0A328F8B8-F1
#
_cell.length_a   1.000
_cell.length_b   1.000
_cell.length_c   1.000
_cell.angle_alpha   90.00
_cell.angle_beta   90.00
_cell.angle_gamma   90.00
#
_symmetry.space_group_name_H-M   'P 1'
#
loop_
_entity.id
_entity.type
_entity.pdbx_description
1 polymer ?
#
loop_
_entity_poly.entity_id
_entity_poly.type
_entity_poly.pdbx_seq_one_letter_code
_entity_poly.pdbx_strand_id
1 'polypeptide(L)'
;MYFKITYSAIYNWKGSGTEREQNDPNLMDSFCHLIIAQEATTEATWITLIDQGEDTGVPTTNCIHYIIPRICERFKLKIANLRVFEVWPYHQGDLRLKYTEVVISDISFDDDNERVLRNSWRPTDDQDAKILDQLIKTVGDKVICEEV
;
A
#
# COMPACT_ATOMS: atom_id res chain seq x y z
N MET A 1 -9.03 17.78 8.94
CA MET A 1 -9.37 16.35 8.94
C MET A 1 -8.48 15.68 9.99
N TYR A 2 -9.03 14.79 10.82
CA TYR A 2 -8.26 14.10 11.87
C TYR A 2 -8.20 12.61 11.56
N PHE A 3 -7.01 12.03 11.65
CA PHE A 3 -6.76 10.63 11.40
C PHE A 3 -6.19 9.97 12.65
N LYS A 4 -6.57 8.71 12.87
CA LYS A 4 -5.95 7.85 13.86
C LYS A 4 -5.27 6.69 13.14
N ILE A 5 -3.97 6.55 13.29
CA ILE A 5 -3.25 5.35 12.84
C ILE A 5 -3.71 4.17 13.70
N THR A 6 -4.24 3.13 13.07
CA THR A 6 -4.75 1.93 13.75
C THR A 6 -3.85 0.73 13.54
N TYR A 7 -3.04 0.73 12.47
CA TYR A 7 -2.07 -0.32 12.19
C TYR A 7 -0.92 0.22 11.33
N SER A 8 0.29 -0.30 11.56
CA SER A 8 1.50 0.05 10.82
C SER A 8 2.46 -1.14 10.85
N ALA A 9 2.89 -1.62 9.67
CA ALA A 9 3.80 -2.75 9.56
C ALA A 9 4.60 -2.73 8.26
N ILE A 10 5.80 -3.32 8.29
CA ILE A 10 6.66 -3.54 7.12
C ILE A 10 6.51 -5.00 6.69
N TYR A 11 6.33 -5.20 5.39
CA TYR A 11 6.29 -6.50 4.72
C TYR A 11 7.51 -6.59 3.80
N ASN A 12 8.36 -7.60 3.97
CA ASN A 12 9.61 -7.76 3.20
C ASN A 12 9.47 -8.89 2.18
N TRP A 13 10.09 -8.77 1.00
CA TRP A 13 10.14 -9.85 0.02
C TRP A 13 11.29 -9.75 -1.00
N LYS A 14 11.40 -10.79 -1.84
CA LYS A 14 12.37 -10.93 -2.93
C LYS A 14 11.75 -10.91 -4.35
N GLY A 15 10.44 -10.71 -4.42
CA GLY A 15 9.68 -10.86 -5.66
C GLY A 15 8.17 -10.89 -5.40
N SER A 16 7.55 -12.06 -5.52
CA SER A 16 6.07 -12.20 -5.51
C SER A 16 5.40 -12.04 -4.14
N GLY A 17 6.18 -11.79 -3.09
CA GLY A 17 5.68 -11.43 -1.76
C GLY A 17 5.32 -12.61 -0.87
N THR A 18 5.58 -13.85 -1.25
CA THR A 18 5.14 -15.09 -0.58
C THR A 18 5.41 -15.12 0.94
N GLU A 19 4.63 -15.91 1.70
CA GLU A 19 4.85 -16.07 3.15
C GLU A 19 6.27 -16.54 3.50
N ARG A 20 6.92 -17.31 2.62
CA ARG A 20 8.32 -17.72 2.80
C ARG A 20 9.26 -16.52 2.74
N GLU A 21 9.07 -15.63 1.76
CA GLU A 21 9.88 -14.42 1.59
C GLU A 21 9.70 -13.44 2.76
N GLN A 22 8.51 -13.37 3.36
CA GLN A 22 8.24 -12.56 4.56
C GLN A 22 9.01 -13.02 5.80
N ASN A 23 9.32 -14.32 5.90
CA ASN A 23 9.85 -14.94 7.11
C ASN A 23 11.38 -15.19 7.06
N ASP A 24 12.03 -14.95 5.93
CA ASP A 24 13.49 -15.13 5.77
C ASP A 24 14.19 -13.78 5.51
N PRO A 25 14.82 -13.18 6.53
CA PRO A 25 15.55 -11.92 6.41
C PRO A 25 16.71 -11.94 5.41
N ASN A 26 17.19 -13.12 5.00
CA ASN A 26 18.30 -13.24 4.03
C ASN A 26 17.82 -13.15 2.57
N LEU A 27 16.50 -13.03 2.35
CA LEU A 27 15.90 -12.94 1.02
C LEU A 27 15.45 -11.51 0.67
N MET A 28 15.97 -10.47 1.32
CA MET A 28 15.48 -9.09 1.11
C MET A 28 16.07 -8.42 -0.14
N ASP A 29 15.23 -8.01 -1.09
CA ASP A 29 15.55 -7.00 -2.11
C ASP A 29 14.47 -5.90 -2.25
N SER A 30 13.28 -6.10 -1.68
CA SER A 30 12.14 -5.17 -1.72
C SER A 30 11.32 -5.24 -0.43
N PHE A 31 10.60 -4.16 -0.10
CA PHE A 31 9.65 -4.13 1.01
C PHE A 31 8.49 -3.15 0.76
N CYS A 32 7.40 -3.36 1.48
CA CYS A 32 6.28 -2.44 1.53
C CYS A 32 5.91 -2.09 2.94
N HIS A 33 5.81 -0.79 3.22
CA HIS A 33 5.23 -0.32 4.47
C HIS A 33 3.73 -0.09 4.29
N LEU A 34 2.94 -0.93 4.97
CA LEU A 34 1.51 -0.75 5.15
C LEU A 34 1.18 0.15 6.34
N ILE A 35 0.39 1.19 6.09
CA ILE A 35 -0.22 2.06 7.10
C ILE A 35 -1.74 1.96 6.95
N ILE A 36 -2.45 1.69 8.05
CA ILE A 36 -3.92 1.79 8.12
C ILE A 36 -4.29 2.92 9.06
N ALA A 37 -5.10 3.85 8.56
CA ALA A 37 -5.62 4.98 9.31
C ALA A 37 -7.14 5.05 9.21
N GLN A 38 -7.79 5.51 10.27
CA GLN A 38 -9.22 5.82 10.28
C GLN A 38 -9.42 7.33 10.28
N GLU A 39 -10.22 7.81 9.35
CA GLU A 39 -10.66 9.20 9.31
C GLU A 39 -11.80 9.42 10.32
N ALA A 40 -11.65 10.36 11.25
CA ALA A 40 -12.62 10.55 12.33
C ALA A 40 -13.97 11.11 11.89
N THR A 41 -14.06 11.77 10.73
CA THR A 41 -15.31 12.41 10.28
C THR A 41 -16.20 11.45 9.48
N THR A 42 -15.60 10.66 8.60
CA THR A 42 -16.31 9.78 7.66
C THR A 42 -16.24 8.31 8.07
N GLU A 43 -15.42 7.98 9.07
CA GLU A 43 -15.03 6.61 9.43
C GLU A 43 -14.41 5.82 8.26
N ALA A 44 -14.00 6.51 7.19
CA ALA A 44 -13.32 5.89 6.05
C ALA A 44 -12.00 5.26 6.52
N THR A 45 -11.74 4.05 6.02
CA THR A 45 -10.47 3.36 6.27
C THR A 45 -9.50 3.69 5.14
N TRP A 46 -8.41 4.33 5.50
CA TRP A 46 -7.32 4.67 4.61
C TRP A 46 -6.23 3.63 4.72
N ILE A 47 -5.85 3.07 3.59
CA ILE A 47 -4.76 2.11 3.43
C ILE A 47 -3.71 2.80 2.57
N THR A 48 -2.55 3.04 3.14
CA THR A 48 -1.40 3.59 2.43
C THR A 48 -0.32 2.52 2.37
N LEU A 49 0.13 2.23 1.17
CA LEU A 49 1.19 1.29 0.87
C LEU A 49 2.35 2.07 0.29
N ILE A 50 3.52 1.95 0.91
CA ILE A 50 4.72 2.62 0.45
C ILE A 50 5.63 1.53 -0.09
N ASP A 51 5.70 1.42 -1.41
CA ASP A 51 6.51 0.43 -2.10
C ASP A 51 7.96 0.93 -2.20
N GLN A 52 8.89 0.15 -1.68
CA GLN A 52 10.32 0.44 -1.66
C GLN A 52 11.10 -0.82 -2.05
N GLY A 53 11.60 -0.88 -3.27
CA GLY A 53 12.42 -2.00 -3.74
C GLY A 53 13.06 -1.72 -5.09
N GLU A 54 14.08 -2.50 -5.43
CA GLU A 54 14.74 -2.46 -6.74
C GLU A 54 13.97 -3.23 -7.83
N ASP A 55 12.73 -3.65 -7.52
CA ASP A 55 11.92 -4.46 -8.41
C ASP A 55 11.82 -3.78 -9.79
N THR A 56 12.36 -4.49 -10.78
CA THR A 56 12.85 -3.99 -12.09
C THR A 56 11.81 -3.41 -13.06
N GLY A 57 10.86 -2.62 -12.57
CA GLY A 57 9.87 -1.93 -13.39
C GLY A 57 8.67 -2.79 -13.79
N VAL A 58 8.36 -3.86 -13.05
CA VAL A 58 7.00 -4.41 -13.08
C VAL A 58 6.14 -3.46 -12.26
N PRO A 59 5.23 -2.70 -12.89
CA PRO A 59 4.48 -1.67 -12.20
C PRO A 59 3.60 -2.32 -11.13
N THR A 60 3.76 -1.92 -9.88
CA THR A 60 2.64 -1.72 -8.94
C THR A 60 1.79 -2.93 -8.53
N THR A 61 2.18 -4.18 -8.86
CA THR A 61 1.30 -5.33 -8.59
C THR A 61 1.57 -6.00 -7.26
N ASN A 62 2.82 -6.09 -6.82
CA ASN A 62 3.18 -7.04 -5.76
C ASN A 62 2.66 -6.56 -4.38
N CYS A 63 2.87 -5.30 -4.02
CA CYS A 63 2.32 -4.70 -2.79
C CYS A 63 0.81 -4.88 -2.70
N ILE A 64 0.07 -4.41 -3.72
CA ILE A 64 -1.38 -4.38 -3.69
C ILE A 64 -1.98 -5.79 -3.75
N HIS A 65 -1.54 -6.60 -4.72
CA HIS A 65 -2.09 -7.95 -4.88
C HIS A 65 -1.79 -8.83 -3.68
N TYR A 66 -0.61 -8.68 -3.08
CA TYR A 66 -0.25 -9.46 -1.91
C TYR A 66 -0.95 -8.98 -0.64
N ILE A 67 -0.88 -7.67 -0.35
CA ILE A 67 -1.25 -7.14 0.96
C ILE A 67 -2.76 -6.97 1.09
N ILE A 68 -3.43 -6.36 0.09
CA ILE A 68 -4.85 -5.96 0.22
C ILE A 68 -5.77 -7.14 0.57
N PRO A 69 -5.72 -8.29 -0.14
CA PRO A 69 -6.63 -9.38 0.19
C PRO A 69 -6.42 -9.93 1.61
N ARG A 70 -5.16 -9.94 2.09
CA ARG A 70 -4.80 -10.42 3.43
C ARG A 70 -5.30 -9.51 4.54
N ILE A 71 -5.18 -8.19 4.36
CA ILE A 71 -5.65 -7.24 5.37
C ILE A 71 -7.16 -7.10 5.41
N CYS A 72 -7.83 -7.19 4.26
CA CYS A 72 -9.30 -7.29 4.22
C CYS A 72 -9.80 -8.45 5.08
N GLU A 73 -9.17 -9.62 4.95
CA GLU A 73 -9.52 -10.80 5.74
C GLU A 73 -9.14 -10.67 7.22
N ARG A 74 -7.91 -10.22 7.51
CA ARG A 74 -7.37 -10.11 8.87
C ARG A 74 -8.15 -9.12 9.71
N PHE A 75 -8.49 -7.97 9.14
CA PHE A 75 -9.19 -6.88 9.83
C PHE A 75 -10.69 -6.84 9.54
N LYS A 76 -11.23 -7.82 8.79
CA LYS A 76 -12.65 -7.91 8.40
C LYS A 76 -13.16 -6.63 7.73
N LEU A 77 -12.32 -6.04 6.88
CA LEU A 77 -12.64 -4.81 6.16
C LEU A 77 -13.47 -5.11 4.90
N LYS A 78 -14.42 -4.23 4.60
CA LYS A 78 -15.19 -4.28 3.35
C LYS A 78 -14.50 -3.43 2.30
N ILE A 79 -14.22 -4.02 1.14
CA ILE A 79 -13.47 -3.35 0.07
C ILE A 79 -14.10 -2.03 -0.39
N ALA A 80 -15.43 -1.96 -0.42
CA ALA A 80 -16.19 -0.77 -0.80
C ALA A 80 -15.98 0.43 0.16
N ASN A 81 -15.41 0.20 1.35
CA ASN A 81 -15.15 1.23 2.36
C ASN A 81 -13.66 1.58 2.46
N LEU A 82 -12.82 1.01 1.59
CA LEU A 82 -11.38 1.25 1.60
C LEU A 82 -11.03 2.40 0.66
N ARG A 83 -10.17 3.28 1.14
CA ARG A 83 -9.38 4.17 0.29
C ARG A 83 -7.96 3.65 0.26
N VAL A 84 -7.52 3.17 -0.90
CA VAL A 84 -6.23 2.51 -1.05
C VAL A 84 -5.31 3.38 -1.90
N PHE A 85 -4.11 3.62 -1.40
CA PHE A 85 -3.10 4.44 -2.07
C PHE A 85 -1.76 3.74 -2.07
N GLU A 86 -1.03 3.94 -3.14
CA GLU A 86 0.34 3.51 -3.28
C GLU A 86 1.26 4.70 -3.48
N VAL A 87 2.40 4.67 -2.80
CA VAL A 87 3.39 5.74 -2.75
C VAL A 87 4.67 5.28 -3.40
N TRP A 88 5.16 6.09 -4.34
CA TRP A 88 6.35 5.86 -5.14
C TRP A 88 7.43 6.88 -4.81
N PRO A 89 8.39 6.57 -3.92
CA PRO A 89 9.35 7.56 -3.42
C PRO A 89 10.24 8.19 -4.50
N TYR A 90 10.46 7.52 -5.64
CA TYR A 90 11.48 7.88 -6.63
C TYR A 90 10.97 8.57 -7.91
N HIS A 91 9.70 8.99 -7.99
CA HIS A 91 9.17 9.60 -9.21
C HIS A 91 9.65 11.06 -9.40
N GLN A 92 10.53 11.33 -10.37
CA GLN A 92 11.18 12.66 -10.54
C GLN A 92 10.43 13.68 -11.43
N GLY A 93 9.41 13.27 -12.21
CA GLY A 93 8.83 14.13 -13.26
C GLY A 93 7.52 14.87 -12.91
N ASP A 94 6.62 14.25 -12.15
CA ASP A 94 5.32 14.81 -11.71
C ASP A 94 5.05 14.32 -10.30
N LEU A 95 4.87 15.25 -9.35
CA LEU A 95 4.64 14.92 -7.94
C LEU A 95 3.29 14.23 -7.71
N ARG A 96 2.32 14.35 -8.62
CA ARG A 96 1.06 13.60 -8.54
C ARG A 96 1.24 12.14 -8.94
N LEU A 97 2.30 11.81 -9.66
CA LEU A 97 2.64 10.42 -9.99
C LEU A 97 3.38 9.72 -8.84
N LYS A 98 3.87 10.47 -7.83
CA LYS A 98 4.33 9.91 -6.56
C LYS A 98 3.23 9.16 -5.81
N TYR A 99 1.98 9.60 -5.95
CA TYR A 99 0.84 9.05 -5.24
C TYR A 99 -0.20 8.55 -6.23
N THR A 100 -0.52 7.26 -6.16
CA THR A 100 -1.56 6.67 -7.01
C THR A 100 -2.68 6.13 -6.13
N GLU A 101 -3.91 6.52 -6.43
CA GLU A 101 -5.08 5.89 -5.84
C GLU A 101 -5.38 4.59 -6.58
N VAL A 102 -5.63 3.54 -5.80
CA VAL A 102 -5.99 2.22 -6.28
C VAL A 102 -7.47 2.03 -6.07
N VAL A 103 -8.23 2.08 -7.16
CA VAL A 103 -9.68 1.88 -7.14
C VAL A 103 -9.94 0.39 -7.30
N ILE A 104 -10.30 -0.28 -6.20
CA ILE A 104 -10.51 -1.72 -6.19
C ILE A 104 -12.00 -2.03 -6.33
N SER A 105 -12.34 -2.73 -7.40
CA SER A 105 -13.72 -3.09 -7.72
C SER A 105 -14.17 -4.34 -6.96
N ASP A 106 -13.29 -5.35 -6.88
CA ASP A 106 -13.60 -6.63 -6.23
C ASP A 106 -12.33 -7.43 -5.88
N ILE A 107 -12.47 -8.38 -4.94
CA ILE A 107 -11.50 -9.44 -4.64
C ILE A 107 -12.24 -10.77 -4.79
N SER A 108 -11.81 -11.56 -5.78
CA SER A 108 -12.34 -12.89 -6.07
C SER A 108 -11.27 -13.96 -5.88
N PHE A 109 -11.64 -15.22 -6.13
CA PHE A 109 -10.71 -16.33 -6.27
C PHE A 109 -10.75 -16.83 -7.72
N ASP A 110 -9.61 -17.24 -8.27
CA ASP A 110 -9.56 -17.95 -9.54
C ASP A 110 -9.83 -19.46 -9.36
N ASP A 111 -9.72 -20.21 -10.46
CA ASP A 111 -9.96 -21.65 -10.48
C ASP A 111 -8.95 -22.45 -9.64
N ASP A 112 -7.77 -21.88 -9.38
CA ASP A 112 -6.73 -22.45 -8.52
C ASP A 112 -6.91 -22.05 -7.04
N ASN A 113 -8.01 -21.37 -6.72
CA ASN A 113 -8.32 -20.83 -5.39
C ASN A 113 -7.28 -19.80 -4.93
N GLU A 114 -6.58 -19.17 -5.87
CA GLU A 114 -5.69 -18.04 -5.63
C GLU A 114 -6.49 -16.73 -5.69
N ARG A 115 -6.06 -15.74 -4.89
CA ARG A 115 -6.78 -14.47 -4.79
C ARG A 115 -6.50 -13.61 -5.99
N VAL A 116 -7.56 -13.16 -6.65
CA VAL A 116 -7.50 -12.23 -7.77
C VAL A 116 -8.11 -10.90 -7.36
N LEU A 117 -7.36 -9.83 -7.57
CA LEU A 117 -7.78 -8.46 -7.28
C LEU A 117 -8.12 -7.75 -8.61
N ARG A 118 -9.31 -7.15 -8.67
CA ARG A 118 -9.71 -6.32 -9.82
C ARG A 118 -9.65 -4.86 -9.43
N ASN A 119 -8.75 -4.10 -10.04
CA ASN A 119 -8.54 -2.69 -9.75
C ASN A 119 -8.21 -1.86 -10.99
N SER A 120 -8.28 -0.55 -10.81
CA SER A 120 -7.72 0.45 -11.70
C SER A 120 -6.89 1.46 -10.90
N TRP A 121 -6.04 2.20 -11.61
CA TRP A 121 -5.12 3.17 -11.03
C TRP A 121 -5.42 4.55 -11.57
N ARG A 122 -5.30 5.55 -10.71
CA ARG A 122 -5.34 6.94 -11.14
C ARG A 122 -4.41 7.81 -10.30
N PRO A 123 -3.87 8.90 -10.88
CA PRO A 123 -3.16 9.90 -10.09
C PRO A 123 -4.03 10.40 -8.95
N THR A 124 -3.44 10.56 -7.77
CA THR A 124 -4.12 11.10 -6.60
C THR A 124 -4.37 12.60 -6.79
N ASP A 125 -5.50 13.09 -6.26
CA ASP A 125 -5.80 14.53 -6.27
C ASP A 125 -5.00 15.31 -5.21
N ASP A 126 -5.01 16.64 -5.30
CA ASP A 126 -4.20 17.50 -4.43
C ASP A 126 -4.59 17.42 -2.95
N GLN A 127 -5.85 17.09 -2.64
CA GLN A 127 -6.33 17.03 -1.26
C GLN A 127 -5.90 15.73 -0.61
N ASP A 128 -6.05 14.62 -1.33
CA ASP A 128 -5.60 13.31 -0.89
C ASP A 128 -4.06 13.25 -0.78
N ALA A 129 -3.32 13.87 -1.70
CA ALA A 129 -1.86 13.96 -1.62
C ALA A 129 -1.40 14.64 -0.31
N LYS A 130 -2.05 15.74 0.09
CA LYS A 130 -1.76 16.41 1.38
C LYS A 130 -2.06 15.54 2.59
N ILE A 131 -3.12 14.73 2.51
CA ILE A 131 -3.48 13.78 3.57
C ILE A 131 -2.42 12.69 3.68
N LEU A 132 -1.99 12.11 2.54
CA LEU A 132 -0.94 11.10 2.49
C LEU A 132 0.37 11.63 3.09
N ASP A 133 0.78 12.84 2.74
CA ASP A 133 1.96 13.49 3.33
C ASP A 133 1.86 13.60 4.86
N GLN A 134 0.68 13.92 5.40
CA GLN A 134 0.46 13.99 6.84
C GLN A 134 0.53 12.61 7.51
N LEU A 135 -0.08 11.59 6.90
CA LEU A 135 -0.07 10.21 7.41
C LEU A 135 1.37 9.67 7.47
N ILE A 136 2.14 9.86 6.39
CA ILE A 136 3.54 9.43 6.30
C ILE A 136 4.38 10.13 7.37
N LYS A 137 4.28 11.46 7.48
CA LYS A 137 4.99 12.24 8.51
C LYS A 137 4.64 11.83 9.93
N THR A 138 3.38 11.43 10.17
CA THR A 138 2.91 11.01 11.50
C THR A 138 3.52 9.68 11.93
N VAL A 139 3.71 8.74 10.99
CA VAL A 139 4.40 7.47 11.26
C VAL A 139 5.92 7.66 11.37
N GLY A 140 6.44 8.76 10.80
CA GLY A 140 7.83 9.21 10.87
C GLY A 140 8.66 8.70 9.69
N ASP A 141 9.62 9.49 9.18
CA ASP A 141 10.41 9.21 7.96
C ASP A 141 11.25 7.91 7.97
N LYS A 142 11.23 7.12 9.05
CA LYS A 142 11.89 5.80 9.13
C LYS A 142 11.33 4.76 8.14
N VAL A 143 10.30 5.14 7.40
CA VAL A 143 9.62 4.35 6.39
C VAL A 143 10.27 4.48 5.01
N ILE A 144 10.98 5.59 4.78
CA ILE A 144 11.62 5.88 3.51
C ILE A 144 13.12 5.68 3.71
N CYS A 145 13.67 4.60 3.15
CA CYS A 145 15.10 4.54 2.92
C CYS A 145 15.42 5.60 1.84
N GLU A 146 15.66 6.83 2.25
CA GLU A 146 16.47 7.74 1.44
C GLU A 146 17.86 7.11 1.40
N GLU A 147 18.34 6.67 0.23
CA GLU A 147 19.75 6.35 0.07
C GLU A 147 20.59 7.54 0.56
N VAL A 148 21.55 7.24 1.44
CA VAL A 148 22.56 8.20 1.93
C VAL A 148 23.68 8.33 0.91
#